data_AF-E6PMJ3-F1
#
_entry.id   AF-E6PMJ3-F1
#
_cell.length_a   1.000
_cell.length_b   1.000
_cell.length_c   1.000
_cell.angle_alpha   90.00
_cell.angle_beta   90.00
_cell.angle_gamma   90.00
#
_symmetry.space_group_name_H-M   'P 1'
#
loop_
_entity.id
_entity.type
_entity.pdbx_description
1 polymer ?
#
loop_
_entity_poly.entity_id
_entity_poly.type
_entity_poly.pdbx_seq_one_letter_code
_entity_poly.pdbx_strand_id
1 'polypeptide(L)'
;MALFVKISNTPALQGPEDIPLRVLVPAFMTSELKTAFQIGFAISIPFLIIDMVVASVLMSMGMMMVAPSIVSLPFKIMLFVLVDGWQLLMGSLAQSFY
;
A
#
# COMPACT_ATOMS: atom_id res chain seq x y z
N MET A 1 -9.29 -16.17 6.11
CA MET A 1 -9.54 -17.21 7.14
C MET A 1 -10.40 -18.37 6.63
N ALA A 2 -11.67 -18.15 6.23
CA ALA A 2 -12.56 -19.22 5.73
C ALA A 2 -11.96 -20.05 4.57
N LEU A 3 -11.23 -19.40 3.65
CA LEU A 3 -10.53 -20.06 2.56
C LEU A 3 -9.47 -21.06 3.06
N PHE A 4 -8.64 -20.64 4.02
CA PHE A 4 -7.56 -21.48 4.55
C PHE A 4 -8.09 -22.64 5.39
N VAL A 5 -9.18 -22.43 6.14
CA VAL A 5 -9.89 -23.49 6.89
C VAL A 5 -10.50 -24.52 5.93
N LYS A 6 -11.05 -24.08 4.80
CA LYS A 6 -11.61 -24.97 3.77
C LYS A 6 -10.53 -25.81 3.08
N ILE A 7 -9.33 -25.24 2.87
CA ILE A 7 -8.20 -25.93 2.25
C ILE A 7 -7.50 -26.88 3.24
N SER A 8 -7.50 -26.57 4.54
CA SER A 8 -6.79 -27.34 5.56
C SER A 8 -7.50 -28.63 6.00
N ASN A 9 -8.66 -28.95 5.41
CA ASN A 9 -9.47 -30.16 5.65
C ASN A 9 -9.61 -30.50 7.15
N THR A 10 -9.73 -29.46 7.98
CA THR A 10 -9.68 -29.56 9.44
C THR A 10 -11.08 -29.92 9.97
N PRO A 11 -11.20 -30.81 10.99
CA PRO A 11 -12.50 -31.13 11.59
C PRO A 11 -13.20 -29.88 12.12
N ALA A 12 -14.53 -29.95 12.28
CA ALA A 12 -15.36 -28.83 12.70
C ALA A 12 -14.77 -28.14 13.95
N LEU A 13 -14.33 -26.89 13.76
CA LEU A 13 -13.74 -26.05 14.80
C LEU A 13 -14.86 -25.64 15.77
N GLN A 14 -14.68 -25.84 17.07
CA GLN A 14 -15.69 -25.53 18.08
C GLN A 14 -15.52 -24.11 18.63
N GLY A 15 -14.31 -23.53 18.54
CA GLY A 15 -14.03 -22.13 18.89
C GLY A 15 -12.86 -21.49 18.12
N PRO A 16 -12.65 -20.17 18.26
CA PRO A 16 -11.51 -19.44 17.69
C PRO A 16 -10.14 -19.95 18.16
N GLU A 17 -10.06 -20.47 19.39
CA GLU A 17 -8.86 -21.07 19.98
C GLU A 17 -8.44 -22.42 19.35
N ASP A 18 -9.35 -23.13 18.68
CA ASP A 18 -9.07 -24.45 18.10
C ASP A 18 -8.34 -24.38 16.76
N ILE A 19 -8.08 -23.18 16.25
CA ILE A 19 -7.57 -22.97 14.90
C ILE A 19 -6.07 -23.27 14.87
N PRO A 20 -5.63 -24.31 14.14
CA PRO A 20 -4.21 -24.67 14.12
C PRO A 20 -3.37 -23.52 13.55
N LEU A 21 -2.22 -23.25 14.16
CA LEU A 21 -1.28 -22.21 13.72
C LEU A 21 -0.89 -22.34 12.24
N ARG A 22 -0.81 -23.58 11.71
CA ARG A 22 -0.57 -23.87 10.29
C ARG A 22 -1.62 -23.31 9.33
N VAL A 23 -2.82 -22.98 9.84
CA VAL A 23 -3.92 -22.36 9.09
C VAL A 23 -4.01 -20.87 9.39
N LEU A 24 -3.83 -20.50 10.66
CA LEU A 24 -3.92 -19.12 11.12
C LEU A 24 -2.80 -18.24 10.53
N VAL A 25 -1.55 -18.70 10.58
CA VAL A 25 -0.38 -17.93 10.10
C VAL A 25 -0.50 -17.56 8.62
N PRO A 26 -0.71 -18.49 7.67
CA PRO A 26 -0.85 -18.10 6.26
C PRO A 26 -2.10 -17.26 6.01
N ALA A 27 -3.21 -17.51 6.73
CA ALA A 27 -4.40 -16.68 6.63
C ALA A 27 -4.13 -15.23 7.06
N PHE A 28 -3.42 -15.03 8.17
CA PHE A 28 -3.01 -13.72 8.67
C PHE A 28 -2.02 -13.04 7.72
N MET A 29 -0.99 -13.73 7.25
CA MET A 29 -0.04 -13.13 6.30
C MET A 29 -0.72 -12.66 5.02
N THR A 30 -1.69 -13.42 4.48
CA THR A 30 -2.44 -12.96 3.29
C THR A 30 -3.36 -11.78 3.56
N SER A 31 -3.94 -11.66 4.77
CA SER A 31 -4.72 -10.47 5.12
C SER A 31 -3.82 -9.25 5.27
N GLU A 32 -2.69 -9.38 5.97
CA GLU A 32 -1.72 -8.29 6.13
C GLU A 32 -1.16 -7.82 4.78
N LEU A 33 -0.80 -8.74 3.88
CA LEU A 33 -0.36 -8.38 2.54
C LEU A 33 -1.44 -7.59 1.79
N LYS A 34 -2.70 -8.02 1.86
CA LYS A 34 -3.81 -7.30 1.23
C LYS A 34 -3.94 -5.88 1.79
N THR A 35 -3.90 -5.73 3.11
CA THR A 35 -3.97 -4.43 3.79
C THR A 35 -2.79 -3.54 3.38
N ALA A 36 -1.57 -4.07 3.38
CA ALA A 36 -0.37 -3.35 2.96
C ALA A 36 -0.46 -2.88 1.49
N PHE A 37 -1.00 -3.70 0.58
CA PHE A 37 -1.23 -3.29 -0.80
C PHE A 37 -2.26 -2.17 -0.92
N GLN A 38 -3.35 -2.22 -0.13
CA GLN A 38 -4.36 -1.15 -0.12
C GLN A 38 -3.79 0.18 0.37
N ILE A 39 -3.03 0.14 1.47
CA ILE A 39 -2.35 1.31 2.04
C ILE A 39 -1.33 1.87 1.03
N GLY A 40 -0.46 1.01 0.49
CA GLY A 40 0.56 1.41 -0.49
C GLY A 40 -0.03 1.99 -1.78
N PHE A 41 -1.16 1.45 -2.24
CA PHE A 41 -1.88 2.00 -3.39
C PHE A 41 -2.48 3.37 -3.08
N ALA A 42 -3.14 3.54 -1.92
CA ALA A 42 -3.71 4.83 -1.54
C ALA A 42 -2.63 5.94 -1.44
N ILE A 43 -1.45 5.60 -0.90
CA ILE A 43 -0.30 6.52 -0.79
C ILE A 43 0.30 6.84 -2.16
N SER A 44 0.29 5.91 -3.12
CA SER A 44 0.93 6.13 -4.43
C SER A 44 0.14 7.05 -5.36
N ILE A 45 -1.20 7.11 -5.22
CA ILE A 45 -2.10 7.94 -6.03
C ILE A 45 -1.65 9.41 -6.13
N PRO A 46 -1.43 10.16 -5.03
CA PRO A 46 -1.02 11.56 -5.13
C PRO A 46 0.31 11.76 -5.87
N PHE A 47 1.26 10.83 -5.72
CA PHE A 47 2.54 10.90 -6.43
C PHE A 47 2.40 10.60 -7.92
N LEU A 48 1.51 9.68 -8.29
CA LEU A 48 1.18 9.40 -9.69
C LEU A 48 0.53 10.61 -10.36
N ILE A 49 -0.33 11.34 -9.66
CA ILE A 49 -0.92 12.58 -10.17
C ILE A 49 0.18 13.60 -10.48
N ILE A 50 1.15 13.78 -9.57
CA ILE A 50 2.29 14.67 -9.81
C ILE A 50 3.07 14.24 -11.06
N ASP A 51 3.37 12.95 -11.21
CA ASP A 51 4.10 12.45 -12.39
C ASP A 51 3.35 12.73 -13.70
N MET A 52 2.04 12.47 -13.73
CA MET A 52 1.22 12.70 -14.92
C MET A 52 1.12 14.18 -15.28
N VAL A 53 0.97 15.06 -14.28
CA VAL A 53 0.92 16.52 -14.49
C VAL A 53 2.27 17.05 -14.96
N VAL A 54 3.37 16.63 -14.33
CA VAL A 54 4.72 17.07 -14.74
C VAL A 54 5.04 16.58 -16.15
N ALA A 55 4.72 15.33 -16.48
CA ALA A 55 4.91 14.78 -17.81
C ALA A 55 4.11 15.55 -18.88
N SER A 56 2.83 15.87 -18.62
CA SER A 56 2.01 16.60 -19.59
C SER A 56 2.51 18.03 -19.82
N VAL A 57 2.97 18.71 -18.76
CA VAL A 57 3.56 20.05 -18.86
C VAL A 57 4.87 20.01 -19.65
N LEU A 58 5.78 19.07 -19.36
CA LEU A 58 7.04 18.94 -20.11
C LEU A 58 6.81 18.63 -21.59
N MET A 59 5.86 17.74 -21.90
CA MET A 59 5.46 17.45 -23.27
C MET A 59 4.89 18.68 -23.98
N SER A 60 4.08 19.49 -23.28
CA SER A 60 3.52 20.74 -23.84
C SER A 60 4.59 21.79 -24.17
N MET A 61 5.71 21.78 -23.44
CA MET A 61 6.87 22.65 -23.67
C MET A 61 7.81 22.13 -24.77
N GLY A 62 7.53 20.97 -25.36
CA GLY A 62 8.41 20.33 -26.36
C GLY A 62 9.67 19.69 -25.78
N MET A 63 9.80 19.57 -24.45
CA MET A 63 10.98 19.00 -23.80
C MET A 63 10.88 17.48 -23.67
N MET A 64 11.03 16.77 -24.81
CA MET A 64 10.97 15.30 -24.84
C MET A 64 12.19 14.60 -24.24
N MET A 65 13.33 15.30 -24.18
CA MET A 65 14.61 14.72 -23.72
C MET A 65 14.80 14.79 -22.21
N VAL A 66 14.00 15.59 -21.51
CA VAL A 66 14.05 15.69 -20.05
C VAL A 66 13.14 14.63 -19.47
N ALA A 67 13.71 13.70 -18.71
CA ALA A 67 12.92 12.67 -18.04
C ALA A 67 11.96 13.31 -17.01
N PRO A 68 10.63 13.14 -17.15
CA PRO A 68 9.67 13.75 -16.22
C PRO A 68 9.86 13.34 -14.77
N SER A 69 10.42 12.15 -14.52
CA SER A 69 10.72 11.63 -13.18
C SER A 69 11.75 12.46 -12.40
N ILE A 70 12.73 13.06 -13.08
CA ILE A 70 13.74 13.91 -12.43
C ILE A 70 13.10 15.24 -12.02
N VAL A 71 12.25 15.79 -12.88
CA VAL A 71 11.55 17.05 -12.62
C VAL A 71 10.48 16.88 -11.55
N SER A 72 9.77 15.74 -11.52
CA SER A 72 8.70 15.47 -10.55
C SER A 72 9.22 15.18 -9.14
N LEU A 73 10.44 14.65 -8.99
CA LEU A 73 11.04 14.28 -7.71
C LEU A 73 10.99 15.39 -6.63
N PRO A 74 11.46 16.64 -6.87
CA PRO A 74 11.37 17.69 -5.87
C PRO A 74 9.93 18.03 -5.46
N PHE A 75 8.97 17.98 -6.40
CA PHE A 75 7.55 18.22 -6.09
C PHE A 75 6.97 17.12 -5.22
N LYS A 76 7.35 15.85 -5.45
CA LYS A 76 6.94 14.73 -4.60
C LYS A 76 7.47 14.88 -3.18
N ILE A 77 8.75 15.21 -3.04
CA ILE A 77 9.38 15.42 -1.73
C ILE A 77 8.70 16.61 -1.02
N MET A 78 8.45 17.71 -1.73
CA MET A 78 7.75 18.87 -1.18
C MET A 78 6.36 18.50 -0.69
N LEU A 79 5.54 17.83 -1.51
CA LEU A 79 4.21 17.36 -1.11
C LEU A 79 4.31 16.47 0.14
N PHE A 80 5.22 15.50 0.13
CA PHE A 80 5.37 14.53 1.21
C PHE A 80 5.76 15.19 2.53
N VAL A 81 6.60 16.22 2.51
CA VAL A 81 6.95 17.00 3.71
C VAL A 81 5.78 17.89 4.14
N LEU A 82 5.10 18.55 3.20
CA LEU A 82 4.00 19.48 3.51
C LEU A 82 2.79 18.81 4.17
N VAL A 83 2.54 17.54 3.87
CA VAL A 83 1.42 16.78 4.46
C VAL A 83 1.83 15.98 5.70
N ASP A 84 3.02 16.22 6.25
CA ASP A 84 3.60 15.39 7.31
C ASP A 84 3.53 13.89 6.97
N GLY A 85 3.96 13.53 5.75
CA GLY A 85 3.80 12.20 5.19
C GLY A 85 4.37 11.08 6.08
N TRP A 86 5.44 11.33 6.83
CA TRP A 86 5.96 10.38 7.82
C TRP A 86 4.98 10.09 8.95
N GLN A 87 4.27 11.10 9.46
CA GLN A 87 3.23 10.88 10.49
C GLN A 87 2.04 10.12 9.92
N LEU A 88 1.61 10.44 8.69
CA LEU A 88 0.52 9.72 8.03
C LEU A 88 0.87 8.25 7.79
N LEU A 89 2.10 7.96 7.34
CA LEU A 89 2.58 6.60 7.12
C LEU A 89 2.65 5.81 8.44
N MET A 90 3.30 6.37 9.45
CA MET A 90 3.45 5.73 10.75
C MET A 90 2.11 5.56 11.45
N GLY A 91 1.22 6.54 11.36
CA GLY A 91 -0.15 6.47 11.89
C GLY A 91 -0.99 5.40 11.21
N SER A 92 -0.95 5.31 9.88
CA SER A 92 -1.68 4.27 9.13
C SER A 92 -1.16 2.88 9.44
N LEU A 93 0.16 2.72 9.62
CA LEU A 93 0.74 1.45 10.04
C LEU A 93 0.34 1.09 11.47
N ALA A 94 0.43 2.04 12.41
CA ALA A 94 0.04 1.81 13.81
C ALA A 94 -1.45 1.43 13.95
N GLN A 95 -2.32 2.09 13.18
CA GLN A 95 -3.76 1.76 13.12
C GLN A 95 -4.05 0.42 12.45
N SER A 96 -3.15 -0.09 11.60
CA SER A 96 -3.34 -1.42 10.97
C SER A 96 -3.14 -2.57 11.96
N PHE A 97 -2.43 -2.35 13.08
CA PHE A 97 -2.11 -3.39 14.05
C PHE A 97 -3.12 -3.51 15.20
N TYR A 98 -4.04 -2.56 15.34
CA TYR A 98 -5.07 -2.49 16.39
C TYR A 98 -6.47 -2.45 15.79
#